data_AF-I0K9Z1-F1
#
_entry.id   AF-I0K9Z1-F1
#
_cell.length_a   1.000
_cell.length_b   1.000
_cell.length_c   1.000
_cell.angle_alpha   90.00
_cell.angle_beta   90.00
_cell.angle_gamma   90.00
#
_symmetry.space_group_name_H-M   'P 1'
#
loop_
_entity.id
_entity.type
_entity.pdbx_description
1 polymer ?
#
loop_
_entity_poly.entity_id
_entity_poly.type
_entity_poly.pdbx_seq_one_letter_code
_entity_poly.pdbx_strand_id
1 'polypeptide(L)'
;MKYLALGFALLFVVFAAVQYNDPDPQVWVPIYGFAALACLLAVVGFGGRPVPSWFYWLMTVVYLGAAISQWPPAFEGFLLNEVGMKTMNIELARESGGLAICALAMGLMAWLGRKVV
;
A
#
# COMPACT_ATOMS: atom_id res chain seq x y z
N MET A 1 8.66 -7.67 14.33
CA MET A 1 8.97 -7.33 12.93
C MET A 1 8.56 -8.40 11.95
N LYS A 2 9.11 -9.62 12.01
CA LYS A 2 8.82 -10.68 11.03
C LYS A 2 7.32 -10.97 10.87
N TYR A 3 6.60 -11.24 11.96
CA TYR A 3 5.15 -11.52 11.89
C TYR A 3 4.32 -10.35 11.36
N LEU A 4 4.67 -9.12 11.72
CA LEU A 4 4.01 -7.92 11.21
C LEU A 4 4.22 -7.77 9.70
N ALA A 5 5.46 -7.98 9.23
CA ALA A 5 5.77 -7.97 7.80
C ALA A 5 5.03 -9.06 7.04
N LEU A 6 4.96 -10.29 7.56
CA LEU A 6 4.18 -11.37 6.95
C LEU A 6 2.69 -11.06 6.92
N GLY A 7 2.16 -10.46 8.00
CA GLY A 7 0.79 -9.99 8.07
C GLY A 7 0.48 -8.96 7.00
N PHE A 8 1.33 -7.94 6.84
CA PHE A 8 1.17 -6.95 5.77
C PHE A 8 1.36 -7.54 4.38
N ALA A 9 2.33 -8.44 4.18
CA ALA A 9 2.52 -9.11 2.90
C ALA A 9 1.26 -9.87 2.48
N LEU A 10 0.67 -10.65 3.39
CA LEU A 10 -0.58 -11.37 3.13
C LEU A 10 -1.74 -10.39 2.87
N LEU A 11 -1.86 -9.33 3.67
CA LEU A 11 -2.89 -8.30 3.49
C LEU A 11 -2.80 -7.66 2.10
N PHE A 12 -1.60 -7.29 1.65
CA PHE A 12 -1.41 -6.67 0.34
C PHE A 12 -1.60 -7.64 -0.82
N VAL A 13 -1.31 -8.94 -0.64
CA VAL A 13 -1.72 -9.97 -1.61
C VAL A 13 -3.24 -10.04 -1.71
N VAL A 14 -3.97 -10.00 -0.58
CA VAL A 14 -5.44 -9.96 -0.60
C VAL A 14 -5.95 -8.68 -1.28
N PHE A 15 -5.34 -7.52 -1.00
CA PHE A 15 -5.71 -6.28 -1.68
C PHE A 15 -5.50 -6.39 -3.19
N ALA A 16 -4.34 -6.89 -3.64
CA ALA A 16 -4.06 -7.15 -5.05
C ALA A 16 -5.12 -8.09 -5.67
N ALA A 17 -5.52 -9.16 -4.97
CA ALA A 17 -6.53 -10.08 -5.48
C ALA A 17 -7.92 -9.41 -5.63
N VAL A 18 -8.30 -8.52 -4.72
CA VAL A 18 -9.58 -7.80 -4.82
C VAL A 18 -9.61 -6.84 -6.02
N GLN A 19 -8.45 -6.31 -6.44
CA GLN A 19 -8.33 -5.38 -7.56
C GLN A 19 -8.68 -5.97 -8.93
N TYR A 20 -8.73 -7.31 -9.07
CA TYR A 20 -9.25 -7.92 -10.30
C TYR A 20 -10.71 -7.56 -10.61
N ASN A 21 -11.45 -7.00 -9.64
CA ASN A 21 -12.81 -6.51 -9.82
C ASN A 21 -12.90 -5.02 -10.21
N ASP A 22 -11.79 -4.27 -10.13
CA ASP A 22 -11.74 -2.86 -10.52
C ASP A 22 -11.45 -2.74 -12.05
N PRO A 23 -11.75 -1.60 -12.69
CA PRO A 23 -11.64 -1.44 -14.16
C PRO A 23 -10.20 -1.41 -14.69
N ASP A 24 -9.21 -1.16 -13.85
CA ASP A 24 -7.79 -0.99 -14.18
C ASP A 24 -6.84 -1.89 -13.33
N PRO A 25 -7.08 -3.21 -13.28
CA PRO A 25 -6.32 -4.14 -12.44
C PRO A 25 -4.83 -4.15 -12.78
N GLN A 26 -4.47 -3.87 -14.04
CA GLN A 26 -3.08 -3.78 -14.48
C GLN A 26 -2.26 -2.70 -13.77
N VAL A 27 -2.92 -1.71 -13.15
CA VAL A 27 -2.27 -0.65 -12.37
C VAL A 27 -2.22 -1.05 -10.90
N TRP A 28 -3.37 -1.41 -10.32
CA TRP A 28 -3.47 -1.62 -8.88
C TRP A 28 -2.88 -2.94 -8.40
N VAL A 29 -2.95 -4.02 -9.19
CA VAL A 29 -2.35 -5.31 -8.83
C VAL A 29 -0.83 -5.17 -8.64
N PRO A 30 -0.06 -4.56 -9.57
CA PRO A 30 1.36 -4.29 -9.34
C PRO A 30 1.63 -3.39 -8.14
N ILE A 31 0.84 -2.33 -7.92
CA ILE A 31 1.01 -1.40 -6.80
C ILE A 31 0.98 -2.13 -5.45
N TYR A 32 -0.04 -2.96 -5.22
CA TYR A 32 -0.13 -3.79 -4.01
C TYR A 32 0.87 -4.94 -4.02
N GLY A 33 1.17 -5.51 -5.18
CA GLY A 33 2.21 -6.54 -5.33
C GLY A 33 3.59 -6.06 -4.90
N PHE A 34 3.97 -4.83 -5.25
CA PHE A 34 5.21 -4.19 -4.78
C PHE A 34 5.22 -3.97 -3.27
N ALA A 35 4.10 -3.54 -2.69
CA ALA A 35 3.97 -3.41 -1.23
C ALA A 35 4.12 -4.77 -0.52
N ALA A 36 3.49 -5.81 -1.06
CA ALA A 36 3.61 -7.18 -0.55
C ALA A 36 5.05 -7.69 -0.64
N LEU A 37 5.71 -7.49 -1.78
CA LEU A 37 7.09 -7.89 -2.01
C LEU A 37 8.04 -7.14 -1.06
N ALA A 38 7.86 -5.83 -0.87
CA ALA A 38 8.66 -5.05 0.07
C ALA A 38 8.53 -5.60 1.50
N CYS A 39 7.31 -5.95 1.93
CA CYS A 39 7.09 -6.60 3.23
C CYS A 39 7.76 -7.98 3.33
N LEU A 40 7.75 -8.80 2.28
CA LEU A 40 8.46 -10.08 2.25
C LEU A 40 9.98 -9.90 2.33
N LEU A 41 10.53 -8.94 1.59
CA LEU A 41 11.96 -8.62 1.60
C LEU A 41 12.44 -8.14 2.99
N ALA A 42 11.56 -7.61 3.83
CA ALA A 42 11.87 -7.29 5.23
C ALA A 42 12.13 -8.55 6.08
N VAL A 43 11.65 -9.71 5.65
CA VAL A 43 11.80 -10.99 6.34
C VAL A 43 12.97 -11.78 5.76
N VAL A 44 13.03 -11.89 4.43
CA VAL A 44 14.01 -12.75 3.74
C VAL A 44 15.31 -12.03 3.38
N GLY A 45 15.31 -10.70 3.38
CA GLY A 45 16.44 -9.90 2.91
C GLY A 45 16.62 -9.93 1.39
N PHE A 46 17.69 -9.33 0.91
CA PHE A 46 18.08 -9.32 -0.50
C PHE A 46 19.57 -9.61 -0.63
N GLY A 47 19.94 -10.61 -1.43
CA GLY A 47 21.34 -11.02 -1.59
C GLY A 47 22.03 -11.47 -0.28
N GLY A 48 21.26 -12.09 0.63
CA GLY A 48 21.76 -12.52 1.94
C GLY A 48 21.94 -11.41 2.98
N ARG A 49 21.52 -10.17 2.67
CA ARG A 49 21.61 -9.03 3.58
C ARG A 49 20.23 -8.46 3.91
N PRO A 50 20.03 -7.89 5.11
CA PRO A 50 18.80 -7.17 5.42
C PRO A 50 18.63 -5.97 4.50
N VAL A 51 17.40 -5.71 4.06
CA VAL A 51 17.08 -4.51 3.27
C VAL A 51 17.23 -3.28 4.17
N PRO A 52 17.96 -2.24 3.73
CA PRO A 52 18.23 -1.08 4.58
C PRO A 52 16.97 -0.24 4.83
N SER A 53 16.88 0.37 6.02
CA SER A 53 15.68 1.12 6.44
C SER A 53 15.31 2.30 5.52
N TRP A 54 16.29 2.89 4.82
CA TRP A 54 16.03 4.00 3.89
C TRP A 54 15.15 3.58 2.71
N PHE A 55 15.20 2.30 2.28
CA PHE A 55 14.37 1.79 1.19
C PHE A 55 12.88 1.91 1.55
N TYR A 56 12.52 1.51 2.77
CA TYR A 56 11.14 1.61 3.26
C TYR A 56 10.70 3.07 3.45
N TRP A 57 11.61 3.95 3.85
CA TRP A 57 11.32 5.39 3.88
C TRP A 57 11.06 5.98 2.50
N LEU A 58 11.86 5.59 1.50
CA LEU A 58 11.62 5.98 0.11
C LEU A 58 10.24 5.51 -0.36
N MET A 59 9.88 4.24 -0.11
CA MET A 59 8.56 3.71 -0.45
C MET A 59 7.44 4.45 0.28
N THR A 60 7.64 4.82 1.54
CA THR A 60 6.68 5.64 2.30
C THR A 60 6.40 6.96 1.59
N VAL A 61 7.44 7.68 1.17
CA VAL A 61 7.31 8.97 0.46
C VAL A 61 6.63 8.78 -0.89
N VAL A 62 6.98 7.75 -1.65
CA VAL A 62 6.37 7.45 -2.96
C VAL A 62 4.87 7.15 -2.80
N TYR A 63 4.50 6.23 -1.91
CA TYR A 63 3.09 5.90 -1.68
C TYR A 63 2.31 7.07 -1.10
N LEU A 64 2.90 7.85 -0.19
CA LEU A 64 2.24 9.02 0.39
C LEU A 64 2.03 10.12 -0.65
N GLY A 65 3.03 10.38 -1.50
CA GLY A 65 2.91 11.33 -2.60
C GLY A 65 1.82 10.91 -3.58
N ALA A 66 1.77 9.63 -3.95
CA ALA A 66 0.73 9.07 -4.80
C ALA A 66 -0.67 9.16 -4.15
N ALA A 67 -0.78 8.88 -2.84
CA ALA A 67 -2.02 9.01 -2.10
C ALA A 67 -2.54 10.46 -2.13
N ILE A 68 -1.66 11.44 -1.90
CA ILE A 68 -2.00 12.85 -1.93
C ILE A 68 -2.40 13.28 -3.35
N SER A 69 -1.70 12.84 -4.39
CA SER A 69 -2.03 13.19 -5.77
C SER A 69 -3.35 12.59 -6.26
N GLN A 70 -3.72 11.42 -5.74
CA GLN A 70 -4.97 10.72 -6.09
C GLN A 70 -6.16 11.15 -5.23
N TRP A 71 -5.96 12.08 -4.29
CA TRP A 71 -7.05 12.54 -3.43
C TRP A 71 -8.15 13.21 -4.28
N PRO A 72 -9.44 12.87 -4.07
CA PRO A 72 -10.51 13.42 -4.89
C PRO A 72 -10.67 14.93 -4.68
N PRO A 73 -11.05 15.68 -5.73
CA PRO A 73 -11.37 17.11 -5.61
C PRO A 73 -12.50 17.41 -4.62
N ALA A 74 -13.46 16.50 -4.49
CA ALA A 74 -14.50 16.54 -3.48
C ALA A 74 -14.60 15.18 -2.79
N PHE A 75 -14.46 15.16 -1.46
CA PHE A 75 -14.56 13.93 -0.70
C PHE A 75 -16.02 13.53 -0.50
N GLU A 76 -16.44 12.45 -1.14
CA GLU A 76 -17.80 11.88 -1.04
C GLU A 76 -17.87 10.65 -0.13
N GLY A 77 -16.73 10.23 0.44
CA GLY A 77 -16.61 9.01 1.25
C GLY A 77 -15.88 7.88 0.51
N PHE A 78 -15.70 6.76 1.21
CA PHE A 78 -15.06 5.55 0.70
C PHE A 78 -16.05 4.46 0.25
N LEU A 79 -17.32 4.61 0.62
CA LEU A 79 -18.39 3.66 0.32
C LEU A 79 -19.22 4.17 -0.85
N LEU A 80 -20.14 3.33 -1.35
CA LEU A 80 -21.11 3.72 -2.36
C LEU A 80 -21.93 4.93 -1.88
N ASN A 81 -22.36 5.75 -2.83
CA ASN A 81 -23.24 6.88 -2.53
C ASN A 81 -24.63 6.40 -2.07
N GLU A 82 -25.50 7.35 -1.72
CA GLU A 82 -26.85 7.05 -1.20
C GLU A 82 -27.72 6.20 -2.14
N VAL A 83 -27.43 6.21 -3.45
CA VAL A 83 -28.16 5.45 -4.48
C VAL A 83 -27.41 4.16 -4.86
N GLY A 84 -26.34 3.81 -4.13
CA GLY A 84 -25.57 2.58 -4.34
C GLY A 84 -24.58 2.64 -5.51
N MET A 85 -24.25 3.82 -6.04
CA MET A 85 -23.29 3.99 -7.13
C MET A 85 -21.90 4.39 -6.62
N LYS A 86 -20.87 3.84 -7.26
CA LYS A 86 -19.47 4.26 -7.13
C LYS A 86 -19.26 5.46 -8.05
N THR A 87 -19.11 6.66 -7.48
CA THR A 87 -18.74 7.86 -8.23
C THR A 87 -17.23 7.89 -8.47
N MET A 88 -16.76 8.72 -9.39
CA MET A 88 -15.33 8.94 -9.62
C MET A 88 -14.61 9.45 -8.36
N ASN A 89 -15.26 10.32 -7.58
CA ASN A 89 -14.67 10.81 -6.33
C ASN A 89 -14.54 9.72 -5.27
N ILE A 90 -15.52 8.79 -5.19
CA ILE A 90 -15.44 7.61 -4.31
C ILE A 90 -14.33 6.66 -4.76
N GLU A 91 -14.16 6.47 -6.07
CA GLU A 91 -13.06 5.68 -6.65
C GLU A 91 -11.70 6.25 -6.28
N LEU A 92 -11.47 7.53 -6.56
CA LEU A 92 -10.25 8.25 -6.19
C LEU A 92 -9.99 8.22 -4.68
N ALA A 93 -11.04 8.37 -3.85
CA ALA A 93 -10.90 8.24 -2.40
C ALA A 93 -10.42 6.84 -1.99
N ARG A 94 -11.03 5.78 -2.55
CA ARG A 94 -10.65 4.38 -2.25
C ARG A 94 -9.21 4.08 -2.66
N GLU A 95 -8.82 4.52 -3.85
CA GLU A 95 -7.47 4.37 -4.39
C GLU A 95 -6.43 5.12 -3.56
N SER A 96 -6.70 6.39 -3.25
CA SER A 96 -5.88 7.21 -2.36
C SER A 96 -5.75 6.59 -0.97
N GLY A 97 -6.84 6.08 -0.40
CA GLY A 97 -6.85 5.38 0.88
C GLY A 97 -6.01 4.11 0.87
N GLY A 98 -6.08 3.32 -0.21
CA GLY A 98 -5.22 2.16 -0.42
C GLY A 98 -3.74 2.51 -0.45
N LEU A 99 -3.37 3.56 -1.19
CA LEU A 99 -2.00 4.09 -1.23
C LEU A 99 -1.54 4.62 0.14
N ALA A 100 -2.43 5.29 0.89
CA ALA A 100 -2.12 5.75 2.24
C ALA A 100 -1.85 4.59 3.20
N ILE A 101 -2.61 3.48 3.11
CA ILE A 101 -2.35 2.26 3.89
C ILE A 101 -0.98 1.67 3.53
N CYS A 102 -0.63 1.61 2.23
CA CYS A 102 0.70 1.19 1.80
C CYS A 102 1.79 2.08 2.40
N ALA A 103 1.63 3.41 2.35
CA ALA A 103 2.57 4.37 2.93
C ALA A 103 2.76 4.14 4.44
N LEU A 104 1.66 3.98 5.19
CA LEU A 104 1.70 3.71 6.62
C LEU A 104 2.42 2.41 6.95
N ALA A 105 2.15 1.34 6.21
CA ALA A 105 2.83 0.06 6.40
C ALA A 105 4.34 0.18 6.13
N MET A 106 4.74 0.82 5.03
CA MET A 106 6.15 1.05 4.71
C MET A 106 6.84 1.92 5.78
N GLY A 107 6.17 2.96 6.28
CA GLY A 107 6.71 3.84 7.31
C GLY A 107 6.91 3.10 8.64
N LEU A 108 5.97 2.22 9.00
CA LEU A 108 6.09 1.38 10.19
C LEU A 108 7.25 0.38 10.05
N MET A 109 7.42 -0.22 8.87
CA MET A 109 8.56 -1.09 8.57
C MET A 109 9.90 -0.33 8.65
N ALA A 110 9.97 0.89 8.13
CA ALA A 110 11.14 1.75 8.22
C ALA A 110 11.48 2.15 9.68
N TRP A 111 10.44 2.43 10.48
CA TRP A 111 10.61 2.80 11.88
C TRP A 111 11.15 1.66 12.72
N LEU A 112 10.54 0.49 12.60
CA LEU A 112 10.90 -0.67 13.40
C LEU A 112 12.19 -1.34 12.89
N GLY A 113 12.53 -1.19 11.61
CA GLY A 113 13.74 -1.74 11.00
C GLY A 113 15.04 -1.15 11.56
N ARG A 114 14.98 0.10 12.03
CA ARG A 114 16.09 0.78 12.72
C ARG A 114 16.48 0.15 14.06
N LYS A 115 15.62 -0.68 14.66
CA LYS A 115 15.87 -1.30 15.97
C LYS A 115 16.53 -2.68 15.89
N VAL A 116 16.78 -3.19 14.68
CA VAL A 116 17.26 -4.57 14.43
C VAL A 116 18.68 -4.59 13.85
N VAL A 117 19.23 -3.42 13.47
CA VAL A 117 20.59 -3.25 12.97
C VAL A 117 21.47 -2.62 14.04
#